data_AF-A0AAU3DM24-F1
#
_entry.id   AF-A0AAU3DM24-F1
#
_cell.length_a   1.000
_cell.length_b   1.000
_cell.length_c   1.000
_cell.angle_alpha   90.00
_cell.angle_beta   90.00
_cell.angle_gamma   90.00
#
_symmetry.space_group_name_H-M   'P 1'
#
loop_
_entity.id
_entity.type
_entity.pdbx_description
1 polymer ?
#
loop_
_entity_poly.entity_id
_entity_poly.type
_entity_poly.pdbx_seq_one_letter_code
_entity_poly.pdbx_strand_id
1 'polypeptide(L)'
;MSIIVKFFAAPDDTSAALALQSGPGPGPGPAFESLSFGNFDPEEAVMEWECLLAGGSFEELVEAGEPRIVAGQDIDGCFVFALSPRLSTALADAEHARLRDVAASWTRLRAEDGEVIGTEIADAIVGGLAALVSSARRQGQGVYCWLA
;
A
#
# COMPACT_ATOMS: atom_id res chain seq x y z
N MET A 1 8.54 -4.76 16.90
CA MET A 1 7.17 -4.25 17.13
C MET A 1 6.35 -4.78 15.96
N SER A 2 5.23 -5.46 16.20
CA SER A 2 4.43 -6.02 15.10
C SER A 2 3.47 -4.94 14.62
N ILE A 3 3.63 -4.51 13.36
CA ILE A 3 2.71 -3.59 12.69
C ILE A 3 1.70 -4.38 11.85
N ILE A 4 0.47 -3.89 11.80
CA ILE A 4 -0.61 -4.44 10.98
C ILE A 4 -0.85 -3.47 9.82
N VAL A 5 -0.55 -3.93 8.61
CA VAL A 5 -0.76 -3.18 7.37
C VAL A 5 -2.05 -3.66 6.73
N LYS A 6 -2.96 -2.75 6.39
CA LYS A 6 -4.19 -3.08 5.65
C LYS A 6 -4.41 -2.17 4.45
N PHE A 7 -4.39 -2.74 3.25
CA PHE A 7 -4.84 -2.04 2.06
C PHE A 7 -6.34 -2.21 1.90
N PHE A 8 -7.05 -1.15 1.54
CA PHE A 8 -8.50 -1.18 1.36
C PHE A 8 -9.00 -0.17 0.32
N ALA A 9 -10.13 -0.47 -0.32
CA ALA A 9 -10.77 0.43 -1.27
C ALA A 9 -11.79 1.35 -0.58
N ALA A 10 -11.81 2.64 -0.91
CA ALA A 10 -12.83 3.57 -0.42
C ALA A 10 -13.22 4.62 -1.49
N PRO A 11 -14.45 5.16 -1.45
CA PRO A 11 -14.91 6.15 -2.45
C PRO A 11 -14.08 7.44 -2.47
N ASP A 12 -13.66 7.91 -1.30
CA ASP A 12 -12.94 9.18 -1.13
C ASP A 12 -12.13 9.21 0.18
N ASP A 13 -11.28 10.22 0.30
CA ASP A 13 -10.44 10.47 1.47
C ASP A 13 -11.26 10.56 2.77
N THR A 14 -12.46 11.14 2.70
CA THR A 14 -13.34 11.31 3.88
C THR A 14 -13.79 9.96 4.40
N SER A 15 -14.20 9.07 3.50
CA SER A 15 -14.61 7.70 3.81
C SER A 15 -13.44 6.86 4.30
N ALA A 16 -12.25 7.04 3.71
CA ALA A 16 -11.03 6.36 4.15
C ALA A 16 -10.60 6.79 5.55
N ALA A 17 -10.73 8.08 5.88
CA ALA A 17 -10.42 8.60 7.21
C ALA A 17 -11.30 7.99 8.32
N LEU A 18 -12.53 7.56 8.01
CA LEU A 18 -13.39 6.87 8.97
C LEU A 18 -12.80 5.53 9.43
N ALA A 19 -11.86 4.93 8.69
CA ALA A 19 -11.20 3.69 9.11
C ALA A 19 -10.44 3.86 10.44
N LEU A 20 -9.95 5.06 10.76
CA LEU A 20 -9.30 5.35 12.05
C LEU A 20 -10.28 5.45 13.23
N GLN A 21 -11.55 5.76 12.98
CA GLN A 21 -12.54 5.91 14.05
C GLN A 21 -12.86 4.58 14.76
N SER A 22 -12.36 3.46 14.23
CA SER A 22 -12.42 2.15 14.87
C SER A 22 -11.39 1.97 16.00
N GLY A 23 -10.54 2.97 16.27
CA GLY A 23 -9.46 2.91 17.27
C GLY A 23 -8.36 1.91 16.89
N PRO A 24 -7.49 1.48 17.84
CA PRO A 24 -6.53 0.39 17.64
C PRO A 24 -7.19 -1.01 17.48
N GLY A 25 -8.46 -1.03 17.06
CA GLY A 25 -9.26 -2.21 16.77
C GLY A 25 -8.93 -2.84 15.41
N PRO A 26 -9.82 -3.64 14.81
CA PRO A 26 -9.50 -4.54 13.71
C PRO A 26 -9.21 -3.85 12.35
N GLY A 27 -8.92 -2.55 12.30
CA GLY A 27 -8.71 -1.78 11.07
C GLY A 27 -10.00 -1.47 10.30
N PRO A 28 -9.96 -1.27 8.97
CA PRO A 28 -11.14 -0.99 8.16
C PRO A 28 -12.23 -2.05 8.40
N GLY A 29 -13.48 -1.60 8.60
CA GLY A 29 -14.61 -2.50 8.84
C GLY A 29 -14.86 -3.47 7.67
N PRO A 30 -15.66 -4.54 7.87
CA PRO A 30 -15.95 -5.54 6.83
C PRO A 30 -16.66 -4.99 5.59
N ALA A 31 -17.09 -3.72 5.63
CA ALA A 31 -17.63 -3.01 4.48
C ALA A 31 -16.58 -2.69 3.41
N PHE A 32 -15.29 -2.75 3.73
CA PHE A 32 -14.20 -2.50 2.79
C PHE A 32 -13.53 -3.80 2.36
N GLU A 33 -13.37 -3.98 1.03
CA GLU A 33 -12.48 -5.00 0.49
C GLU A 33 -11.06 -4.69 0.97
N SER A 34 -10.42 -5.62 1.70
CA SER A 34 -9.11 -5.37 2.33
C SER A 34 -8.16 -6.55 2.31
N LEU A 35 -6.86 -6.23 2.33
CA LEU A 35 -5.75 -7.18 2.42
C LEU A 35 -4.91 -6.84 3.64
N SER A 36 -4.64 -7.83 4.50
CA SER A 36 -3.85 -7.64 5.72
C SER A 36 -2.47 -8.26 5.57
N PHE A 37 -1.42 -7.48 5.81
CA PHE A 37 -0.03 -7.88 5.82
C PHE A 37 0.69 -7.35 7.07
N GLY A 38 1.95 -7.70 7.27
CA GLY A 38 2.76 -7.17 8.37
C GLY A 38 4.26 -7.37 8.13
N ASN A 39 5.07 -6.79 9.01
CA ASN A 39 6.54 -6.88 9.04
C ASN A 39 7.29 -6.20 7.86
N PHE A 40 6.73 -5.13 7.29
CA PHE A 40 7.44 -4.22 6.39
C PHE A 40 6.86 -2.81 6.54
N ASP A 41 7.65 -1.78 6.26
CA ASP A 41 7.15 -0.40 6.25
C ASP A 41 6.28 -0.16 5.00
N PRO A 42 4.96 0.06 5.17
CA PRO A 42 4.07 0.24 4.02
C PRO A 42 4.24 1.59 3.33
N GLU A 43 4.71 2.63 4.03
CA GLU A 43 4.94 3.94 3.42
C GLU A 43 6.11 3.86 2.44
N GLU A 44 7.18 3.20 2.87
CA GLU A 44 8.33 2.95 2.03
C GLU A 44 7.99 2.00 0.88
N ALA A 45 7.31 0.89 1.17
CA ALA A 45 7.00 -0.12 0.17
C ALA A 45 6.17 0.41 -1.00
N VAL A 46 5.18 1.29 -0.75
CA VAL A 46 4.39 1.86 -1.86
C VAL A 46 5.22 2.78 -2.76
N MET A 47 6.16 3.52 -2.19
CA MET A 47 7.08 4.36 -2.97
C MET A 47 8.05 3.50 -3.79
N GLU A 48 8.60 2.43 -3.20
CA GLU A 48 9.46 1.49 -3.91
C GLU A 48 8.73 0.80 -5.06
N TRP A 49 7.50 0.32 -4.82
CA TRP A 49 6.69 -0.27 -5.87
C TRP A 49 6.39 0.72 -6.98
N GLU A 50 6.14 2.00 -6.65
CA GLU A 50 5.94 3.03 -7.65
C GLU A 50 7.20 3.25 -8.50
N CYS A 51 8.37 3.36 -7.87
CA CYS A 51 9.66 3.44 -8.57
C CYS A 51 9.88 2.22 -9.49
N LEU A 52 9.59 1.01 -9.01
CA LEU A 52 9.76 -0.23 -9.77
C LEU A 52 8.74 -0.38 -10.92
N LEU A 53 7.50 0.09 -10.76
CA LEU A 53 6.43 -0.07 -11.75
C LEU A 53 6.35 1.08 -12.74
N ALA A 54 6.46 2.32 -12.25
CA ALA A 54 6.21 3.54 -13.00
C ALA A 54 7.47 4.40 -13.21
N GLY A 55 8.62 4.03 -12.63
CA GLY A 55 9.88 4.78 -12.70
C GLY A 55 9.95 5.94 -11.71
N GLY A 56 10.93 6.83 -11.88
CA GLY A 56 11.23 7.90 -10.92
C GLY A 56 12.15 7.44 -9.80
N SER A 57 12.57 8.37 -8.95
CA SER A 57 13.39 8.07 -7.77
C SER A 57 12.58 8.16 -6.48
N PHE A 58 13.05 7.45 -5.46
CA PHE A 58 12.45 7.48 -4.14
C PHE A 58 12.49 8.90 -3.55
N GLU A 59 13.59 9.61 -3.74
CA GLU A 59 13.75 11.00 -3.29
C GLU A 59 12.74 11.95 -3.95
N GLU A 60 12.44 11.78 -5.24
CA GLU A 60 11.43 12.58 -5.93
C GLU A 60 10.03 12.39 -5.31
N LEU A 61 9.68 11.16 -4.91
CA LEU A 61 8.41 10.85 -4.25
C LEU A 61 8.33 11.45 -2.85
N VAL A 62 9.42 11.36 -2.08
CA VAL A 62 9.53 11.98 -0.74
C VAL A 62 9.40 13.50 -0.85
N GLU A 63 10.09 14.13 -1.80
CA GLU A 63 10.00 15.58 -2.03
C GLU A 63 8.59 16.01 -2.47
N ALA A 64 7.86 15.15 -3.17
CA ALA A 64 6.46 15.36 -3.53
C ALA A 64 5.48 15.14 -2.36
N GLY A 65 5.96 14.63 -1.21
CA GLY A 65 5.13 14.34 -0.03
C GLY A 65 4.32 13.06 -0.14
N GLU A 66 4.83 12.05 -0.86
CA GLU A 66 4.24 10.71 -0.92
C GLU A 66 4.78 9.79 0.22
N PRO A 67 3.98 8.81 0.68
CA PRO A 67 2.56 8.68 0.40
C PRO A 67 1.75 9.78 1.08
N ARG A 68 0.69 10.25 0.43
CA ARG A 68 -0.17 11.30 0.99
C ARG A 68 -1.01 10.79 2.17
N ILE A 69 -0.67 11.21 3.38
CA ILE A 69 -1.44 10.94 4.60
C ILE A 69 -2.81 11.61 4.51
N VAL A 70 -3.87 10.82 4.68
CA VAL A 70 -5.28 11.24 4.61
C VAL A 70 -5.85 11.47 6.00
N ALA A 71 -5.43 10.64 6.97
CA ALA A 71 -5.88 10.78 8.35
C ALA A 71 -4.86 10.15 9.30
N GLY A 72 -4.84 10.64 10.54
CA GLY A 72 -3.97 10.13 11.59
C GLY A 72 -2.59 10.77 11.52
N GLN A 73 -2.34 11.67 12.46
CA GLN A 73 -1.03 12.04 12.94
C GLN A 73 -1.26 12.52 14.38
N ASP A 74 -0.40 12.07 15.28
CA ASP A 74 -0.42 12.24 16.74
C ASP A 74 -1.33 11.30 17.57
N ILE A 75 -0.64 10.59 18.47
CA ILE A 75 -1.05 9.92 19.73
C ILE A 75 -1.07 8.38 19.72
N ASP A 76 -1.69 7.71 18.73
CA ASP A 76 -1.92 6.24 18.80
C ASP A 76 -1.12 5.38 17.80
N GLY A 77 -0.26 5.97 16.98
CA GLY A 77 0.55 5.24 15.99
C GLY A 77 -0.22 4.71 14.77
N CYS A 78 -1.55 4.89 14.75
CA CYS A 78 -2.41 4.49 13.64
C CYS A 78 -2.60 5.65 12.65
N PHE A 79 -2.45 5.40 11.36
CA PHE A 79 -2.72 6.39 10.31
C PHE A 79 -3.21 5.74 9.02
N VAL A 80 -3.76 6.57 8.13
CA VAL A 80 -4.26 6.20 6.82
C VAL A 80 -3.63 7.10 5.77
N PHE A 81 -3.06 6.51 4.72
CA PHE A 81 -2.55 7.22 3.56
C PHE A 81 -3.19 6.71 2.26
N ALA A 82 -3.22 7.55 1.24
CA ALA A 82 -3.70 7.21 -0.09
C ALA A 82 -2.56 6.65 -0.94
N LEU A 83 -2.85 5.64 -1.76
CA LEU A 83 -1.93 5.28 -2.85
C LEU A 83 -2.00 6.36 -3.92
N SER A 84 -0.84 6.72 -4.49
CA SER A 84 -0.80 7.70 -5.56
C SER A 84 -1.62 7.22 -6.77
N PRO A 85 -2.23 8.13 -7.55
CA PRO A 85 -2.90 7.77 -8.80
C PRO A 85 -1.96 7.08 -9.81
N ARG A 86 -0.67 7.41 -9.76
CA ARG A 86 0.37 6.87 -10.63
C ARG A 86 0.66 5.41 -10.30
N LEU A 87 0.91 5.09 -9.03
CA LEU A 87 1.05 3.72 -8.55
C LEU A 87 -0.21 2.89 -8.83
N SER A 88 -1.39 3.46 -8.55
CA SER A 88 -2.68 2.78 -8.77
C SER A 88 -2.88 2.44 -10.26
N THR A 89 -2.51 3.34 -11.16
CA THR A 89 -2.60 3.05 -12.60
C THR A 89 -1.62 1.95 -12.98
N ALA A 90 -0.37 2.06 -12.54
CA ALA A 90 0.68 1.10 -12.89
C ALA A 90 0.39 -0.32 -12.36
N LEU A 91 -0.15 -0.45 -11.15
CA LEU A 91 -0.53 -1.74 -10.56
C LEU A 91 -1.67 -2.42 -11.33
N ALA A 92 -2.70 -1.66 -11.70
CA ALA A 92 -3.85 -2.23 -12.40
C ALA A 92 -3.59 -2.52 -13.89
N ASP A 93 -2.63 -1.81 -14.50
CA ASP A 93 -2.28 -2.03 -15.91
C ASP A 93 -1.14 -3.05 -16.08
N ALA A 94 -0.42 -3.40 -15.01
CA ALA A 94 0.68 -4.36 -15.05
C ALA A 94 0.21 -5.80 -15.28
N GLU A 95 0.91 -6.51 -16.17
CA GLU A 95 0.72 -7.95 -16.36
C GLU A 95 1.27 -8.74 -15.16
N HIS A 96 0.72 -9.94 -14.92
CA HIS A 96 1.17 -10.83 -13.85
C HIS A 96 2.68 -11.14 -13.90
N ALA A 97 3.27 -11.26 -15.09
CA ALA A 97 4.71 -11.44 -15.22
C ALA A 97 5.49 -10.23 -14.66
N ARG A 98 5.03 -9.02 -14.97
CA ARG A 98 5.63 -7.78 -14.48
C ARG A 98 5.48 -7.63 -12.97
N LEU A 99 4.33 -7.99 -12.41
CA LEU A 99 4.08 -7.95 -10.96
C LEU A 99 5.04 -8.91 -10.21
N ARG A 100 5.29 -10.10 -10.75
CA ARG A 100 6.28 -11.04 -10.20
C ARG A 100 7.71 -10.50 -10.25
N ASP A 101 8.09 -9.85 -11.34
CA ASP A 101 9.41 -9.22 -11.46
C ASP A 101 9.59 -8.08 -10.45
N VAL A 102 8.52 -7.30 -10.21
CA VAL A 102 8.51 -6.24 -9.19
C VAL A 102 8.62 -6.84 -7.80
N ALA A 103 7.84 -7.88 -7.47
CA ALA A 103 7.93 -8.58 -6.19
C ALA A 103 9.35 -9.11 -5.94
N ALA A 104 9.97 -9.75 -6.94
CA ALA A 104 11.34 -10.25 -6.83
C ALA A 104 12.38 -9.13 -6.66
N SER A 105 12.19 -8.00 -7.34
CA SER A 105 13.07 -6.82 -7.23
C SER A 105 12.95 -6.17 -5.86
N TRP A 106 11.71 -6.02 -5.37
CA TRP A 106 11.42 -5.48 -4.05
C TRP A 106 12.02 -6.35 -2.93
N THR A 107 11.90 -7.68 -3.02
CA THR A 107 12.56 -8.60 -2.08
C THR A 107 14.07 -8.37 -2.01
N ARG A 108 14.74 -8.11 -3.13
CA ARG A 108 16.19 -7.84 -3.15
C ARG A 108 16.52 -6.51 -2.50
N LEU A 109 15.74 -5.48 -2.79
CA LEU A 109 15.90 -4.15 -2.20
C LEU A 109 15.78 -4.21 -0.68
N ARG A 110 14.74 -4.87 -0.16
CA ARG A 110 14.55 -5.10 1.29
C ARG A 110 15.67 -5.92 1.92
N ALA A 111 16.23 -6.90 1.20
CA ALA A 111 17.36 -7.68 1.70
C ALA A 111 18.64 -6.84 1.84
N GLU A 112 18.84 -5.81 1.02
CA GLU A 112 19.95 -4.85 1.15
C GLU A 112 19.84 -4.04 2.46
N ASP A 113 18.61 -3.74 2.89
CA ASP A 113 18.28 -3.08 4.16
C ASP A 113 18.22 -4.03 5.36
N GLY A 114 18.50 -5.32 5.15
CA GLY A 114 18.50 -6.35 6.19
C GLY A 114 17.13 -6.96 6.49
N GLU A 115 16.10 -6.63 5.72
CA GLU A 115 14.76 -7.19 5.81
C GLU A 115 14.60 -8.41 4.91
N VAL A 116 14.19 -9.54 5.50
CA VAL A 116 13.99 -10.79 4.75
C VAL A 116 12.49 -10.97 4.46
N ILE A 117 12.10 -10.60 3.25
CA ILE A 117 10.76 -10.89 2.72
C ILE A 117 10.86 -12.08 1.76
N GLY A 118 10.05 -13.11 1.96
CA GLY A 118 10.01 -14.23 1.02
C GLY A 118 9.43 -13.80 -0.33
N THR A 119 10.00 -14.25 -1.44
CA THR A 119 9.51 -13.88 -2.79
C THR A 119 8.06 -14.27 -3.03
N GLU A 120 7.61 -15.41 -2.50
CA GLU A 120 6.20 -15.84 -2.56
C GLU A 120 5.27 -14.90 -1.76
N ILE A 121 5.76 -14.36 -0.64
CA ILE A 121 5.03 -13.39 0.19
C ILE A 121 4.96 -12.06 -0.56
N ALA A 122 6.08 -11.60 -1.12
CA ALA A 122 6.13 -10.40 -1.94
C ALA A 122 5.20 -10.49 -3.16
N ASP A 123 5.15 -11.63 -3.85
CA ASP A 123 4.25 -11.86 -4.97
C ASP A 123 2.77 -11.82 -4.53
N ALA A 124 2.45 -12.46 -3.40
CA ALA A 124 1.11 -12.39 -2.83
C ALA A 124 0.70 -10.95 -2.44
N ILE A 125 1.64 -10.16 -1.90
CA ILE A 125 1.40 -8.75 -1.55
C ILE A 125 1.14 -7.91 -2.80
N VAL A 126 2.09 -7.89 -3.74
CA VAL A 126 2.03 -7.04 -4.94
C VAL A 126 0.88 -7.47 -5.85
N GLY A 127 0.70 -8.78 -6.06
CA GLY A 127 -0.39 -9.34 -6.85
C GLY A 127 -1.76 -9.12 -6.22
N GLY A 128 -1.88 -9.29 -4.89
CA GLY A 128 -3.10 -8.99 -4.16
C GLY A 128 -3.47 -7.50 -4.27
N LEU A 129 -2.50 -6.61 -4.07
CA LEU A 129 -2.71 -5.18 -4.19
C LEU A 129 -3.13 -4.77 -5.60
N ALA A 130 -2.51 -5.33 -6.64
CA ALA A 130 -2.89 -5.09 -8.03
C ALA A 130 -4.34 -5.52 -8.31
N ALA A 131 -4.78 -6.66 -7.75
CA ALA A 131 -6.17 -7.11 -7.86
C ALA A 131 -7.14 -6.16 -7.14
N LEU A 132 -6.80 -5.71 -5.93
CA LEU A 132 -7.58 -4.74 -5.17
C LEU A 132 -7.71 -3.41 -5.91
N VAL A 133 -6.60 -2.87 -6.42
CA VAL A 133 -6.58 -1.62 -7.20
C VAL A 133 -7.41 -1.77 -8.47
N SER A 134 -7.32 -2.90 -9.16
CA SER A 134 -8.14 -3.18 -10.34
C SER A 134 -9.64 -3.23 -9.98
N SER A 135 -9.99 -3.81 -8.84
CA SER A 135 -11.37 -3.85 -8.31
C SER A 135 -11.88 -2.44 -7.98
N ALA A 136 -11.10 -1.68 -7.23
CA ALA A 136 -11.43 -0.31 -6.81
C ALA A 136 -11.62 0.62 -8.02
N ARG A 137 -10.72 0.55 -9.02
CA ARG A 137 -10.83 1.36 -10.26
C ARG A 137 -12.13 1.09 -11.01
N ARG A 138 -12.58 -0.17 -11.10
CA ARG A 138 -13.87 -0.51 -11.74
C ARG A 138 -15.07 0.06 -11.00
N GLN A 139 -14.93 0.31 -9.70
CA GLN A 139 -15.96 0.88 -8.83
C GLN A 139 -15.84 2.40 -8.69
N GLY A 140 -14.87 3.04 -9.35
CA GLY A 140 -14.60 4.47 -9.22
C GLY A 140 -14.04 4.86 -7.84
N GLN A 141 -13.40 3.92 -7.14
CA GLN A 141 -12.85 4.08 -5.80
C GLN A 141 -11.33 4.24 -5.84
N GLY A 142 -10.77 4.87 -4.80
CA GLY A 142 -9.33 4.89 -4.51
C GLY A 142 -8.93 3.73 -3.61
N VAL A 143 -7.63 3.44 -3.57
CA VAL A 143 -7.04 2.48 -2.61
C VAL A 143 -6.21 3.25 -1.59
N TYR A 144 -6.35 2.84 -0.33
CA TYR A 144 -5.71 3.45 0.83
C TYR A 144 -5.01 2.35 1.64
N CYS A 145 -4.05 2.76 2.46
CA CYS A 145 -3.41 1.90 3.42
C CYS A 145 -3.70 2.40 4.83
N TRP A 146 -4.09 1.49 5.70
CA TRP A 146 -4.23 1.69 7.14
C TRP A 146 -3.09 0.95 7.86
N LEU A 147 -2.46 1.61 8.82
CA LEU A 147 -1.42 1.04 9.68
C LEU A 147 -1.83 1.15 11.15
N ALA A 148 -1.45 0.17 11.97
CA ALA A 148 -1.49 0.19 13.44
C ALA A 148 -0.42 -0.70 14.08
#